data_AF-A0A7Y5TI91-F1
#
_entry.id   AF-A0A7Y5TI91-F1
#
_cell.length_a   1.000
_cell.length_b   1.000
_cell.length_c   1.000
_cell.angle_alpha   90.00
_cell.angle_beta   90.00
_cell.angle_gamma   90.00
#
_symmetry.space_group_name_H-M   'P 1'
#
loop_
_entity.id
_entity.type
_entity.pdbx_description
1 polymer ?
#
loop_
_entity_poly.entity_id
_entity_poly.type
_entity_poly.pdbx_seq_one_letter_code
_entity_poly.pdbx_strand_id
1 'polypeptide(L)'
;MRPAQRRPGPPTGLREPGLLGDLARELAADALAGRSVQSGVLGLLGAGRGLTPSGDDAICGLLLALGAVDAPGARRAHATVLAEVRPRLSGTTSLSAALLVAAGAGYAVPDVVRLVTGLVAGVVAPELVDRVLAIGHSSGRDLLSGVTGALRALDASLEPTPQEGACRG
;
A
#
# COMPACT_ATOMS: atom_id res chain seq x y z
N MET A 1 -13.67 3.71 2.47
CA MET A 1 -13.73 2.44 1.69
C MET A 1 -14.25 1.33 2.60
N ARG A 2 -14.99 0.34 2.08
CA ARG A 2 -15.39 -0.85 2.87
C ARG A 2 -14.41 -2.01 2.58
N PRO A 3 -13.88 -2.71 3.60
CA PRO A 3 -13.03 -3.86 3.38
C PRO A 3 -13.75 -4.97 2.60
N ALA A 4 -13.05 -5.61 1.68
CA ALA A 4 -13.54 -6.77 0.94
C ALA A 4 -13.14 -8.08 1.63
N GLN A 5 -14.06 -9.05 1.67
CA GLN A 5 -13.85 -10.38 2.25
C GLN A 5 -13.14 -11.36 1.29
N ARG A 6 -12.93 -10.97 0.03
CA ARG A 6 -12.29 -11.82 -0.99
C ARG A 6 -10.78 -11.67 -0.95
N ARG A 7 -10.11 -12.78 -1.30
CA ARG A 7 -8.65 -12.87 -1.44
C ARG A 7 -8.18 -11.87 -2.51
N PRO A 8 -7.10 -11.09 -2.26
CA PRO A 8 -6.43 -10.40 -3.33
C PRO A 8 -6.00 -11.42 -4.39
N GLY A 9 -6.30 -11.13 -5.65
CA GLY A 9 -5.69 -11.84 -6.77
C GLY A 9 -4.36 -11.17 -7.11
N PRO A 10 -3.43 -11.89 -7.78
CA PRO A 10 -2.17 -11.30 -8.20
C PRO A 10 -2.44 -10.04 -9.02
N PRO A 11 -1.69 -8.94 -8.81
CA PRO A 11 -1.87 -7.70 -9.55
C PRO A 11 -1.58 -7.92 -11.03
N THR A 12 -2.60 -8.34 -11.79
CA THR A 12 -2.48 -8.70 -13.20
C THR A 12 -2.73 -7.44 -14.02
N GLY A 13 -1.74 -7.02 -14.82
CA GLY A 13 -1.83 -5.84 -15.70
C GLY A 13 -1.29 -4.53 -15.11
N LEU A 14 -0.74 -4.52 -13.89
CA LEU A 14 0.03 -3.39 -13.37
C LEU A 14 1.50 -3.50 -13.80
N ARG A 15 2.12 -2.36 -14.15
CA ARG A 15 3.57 -2.31 -14.46
C ARG A 15 4.40 -2.72 -13.25
N GLU A 16 5.67 -3.08 -13.49
CA GLU A 16 6.62 -3.38 -12.41
C GLU A 16 6.67 -2.22 -11.39
N PRO A 17 6.76 -2.53 -10.08
CA PRO A 17 6.48 -1.57 -9.00
C PRO A 17 7.52 -0.45 -8.90
N GLY A 18 8.69 -0.63 -9.51
CA GLY A 18 9.84 0.26 -9.36
C GLY A 18 10.30 0.36 -7.89
N LEU A 19 11.26 1.26 -7.64
CA LEU A 19 11.85 1.44 -6.31
C LEU A 19 10.80 1.71 -5.22
N LEU A 20 9.83 2.59 -5.48
CA LEU A 20 8.80 2.94 -4.50
C LEU A 20 7.90 1.75 -4.17
N GLY A 21 7.53 0.96 -5.18
CA GLY A 21 6.72 -0.23 -4.94
C GLY A 21 7.50 -1.34 -4.24
N ASP A 22 8.81 -1.46 -4.46
CA ASP A 22 9.68 -2.39 -3.72
C ASP A 22 9.81 -1.98 -2.24
N LEU A 23 10.04 -0.71 -1.97
CA LEU A 23 10.07 -0.18 -0.59
C LEU A 23 8.71 -0.33 0.11
N ALA A 24 7.61 -0.08 -0.60
CA ALA A 24 6.26 -0.29 -0.07
C ALA A 24 5.98 -1.79 0.20
N ARG A 25 6.45 -2.68 -0.67
CA ARG A 25 6.34 -4.13 -0.47
C ARG A 25 7.10 -4.58 0.77
N GLU A 26 8.33 -4.11 0.96
CA GLU A 26 9.15 -4.42 2.14
C GLU A 26 8.49 -3.91 3.42
N LEU A 27 8.05 -2.65 3.43
CA LEU A 27 7.31 -2.06 4.55
C LEU A 27 6.04 -2.86 4.89
N ALA A 28 5.25 -3.23 3.88
CA ALA A 28 4.04 -4.03 4.08
C ALA A 28 4.37 -5.45 4.57
N ALA A 29 5.42 -6.08 4.06
CA ALA A 29 5.85 -7.41 4.47
C ALA A 29 6.35 -7.42 5.93
N ASP A 30 7.10 -6.40 6.35
CA ASP A 30 7.50 -6.22 7.74
C ASP A 30 6.27 -6.06 8.64
N ALA A 31 5.33 -5.21 8.25
CA ALA A 31 4.10 -4.99 8.99
C ALA A 31 3.25 -6.27 9.12
N LEU A 32 3.10 -7.04 8.03
CA LEU A 32 2.35 -8.30 8.00
C LEU A 32 3.00 -9.38 8.86
N ALA A 33 4.33 -9.42 8.90
CA ALA A 33 5.10 -10.35 9.72
C ALA A 33 5.25 -9.90 11.19
N GLY A 34 4.71 -8.73 11.57
CA GLY A 34 4.83 -8.18 12.92
C GLY A 34 6.24 -7.69 13.27
N ARG A 35 7.08 -7.38 12.27
CA ARG A 35 8.39 -6.77 12.44
C ARG A 35 8.28 -5.24 12.58
N SER A 36 9.38 -4.60 12.95
CA SER A 36 9.44 -3.14 13.01
C SER A 36 9.26 -2.53 11.62
N VAL A 37 8.40 -1.52 11.52
CA VAL A 37 8.13 -0.75 10.30
C VAL A 37 8.86 0.59 10.27
N GLN A 38 9.59 0.93 11.34
CA GLN A 38 10.15 2.27 11.56
C GLN A 38 11.08 2.71 10.42
N SER A 39 12.04 1.87 10.04
CA SER A 39 13.00 2.21 8.98
C SER A 39 12.31 2.40 7.62
N GLY A 40 11.32 1.56 7.31
CA GLY A 40 10.54 1.68 6.07
C GLY A 40 9.71 2.96 6.02
N VAL A 41 9.05 3.33 7.13
CA VAL A 41 8.32 4.60 7.22
C VAL A 41 9.28 5.80 7.13
N LEU A 42 10.40 5.78 7.84
CA LEU A 42 11.40 6.87 7.78
C LEU A 42 12.04 7.02 6.40
N GLY A 43 12.20 5.93 5.65
CA GLY A 43 12.75 5.97 4.29
C GLY A 43 11.79 6.54 3.25
N LEU A 44 10.48 6.51 3.51
CA LEU A 44 9.45 6.96 2.57
C LEU A 44 8.82 8.30 2.96
N LEU A 45 8.57 8.54 4.24
CA LEU A 45 7.84 9.71 4.69
C LEU A 45 8.60 11.00 4.34
N GLY A 46 7.94 11.89 3.59
CA GLY A 46 8.52 13.14 3.09
C GLY A 46 9.55 12.96 1.96
N ALA A 47 9.82 11.74 1.50
CA ALA A 47 10.80 11.47 0.45
C ALA A 47 10.26 11.89 -0.93
N GLY A 48 10.96 12.80 -1.60
CA GLY A 48 10.57 13.34 -2.91
C GLY A 48 10.33 14.85 -2.87
N ARG A 49 9.96 15.43 -4.01
CA ARG A 49 9.75 16.88 -4.15
C ARG A 49 8.26 17.21 -4.32
N GLY A 50 7.91 18.47 -4.06
CA GLY A 50 6.57 19.00 -4.34
C GLY A 50 5.64 18.95 -3.14
N LEU A 51 4.35 19.25 -3.38
CA LEU A 51 3.33 19.29 -2.34
C LEU A 51 2.95 17.90 -1.84
N THR A 52 3.18 16.86 -2.63
CA THR A 52 2.92 15.46 -2.33
C THR A 52 4.19 14.67 -2.69
N PRO A 53 5.15 14.56 -1.76
CA PRO A 53 6.35 13.77 -1.96
C PRO A 53 6.01 12.33 -2.36
N SER A 54 6.76 11.78 -3.32
CA SER A 54 6.51 10.45 -3.89
C SER A 54 6.41 9.33 -2.84
N GLY A 55 7.22 9.39 -1.78
CA GLY A 55 7.17 8.40 -0.71
C GLY A 55 5.90 8.49 0.14
N ASP A 56 5.30 9.67 0.28
CA ASP A 56 4.01 9.80 0.97
C ASP A 56 2.84 9.30 0.13
N ASP A 57 2.88 9.56 -1.18
CA ASP A 57 1.91 8.99 -2.12
C ASP A 57 1.96 7.46 -2.07
N ALA A 58 3.16 6.88 -2.03
CA ALA A 58 3.36 5.44 -1.87
C ALA A 58 2.82 4.93 -0.51
N ILE A 59 3.06 5.63 0.61
CA ILE A 59 2.47 5.26 1.91
C ILE A 59 0.94 5.35 1.86
N CYS A 60 0.36 6.37 1.23
CA CYS A 60 -1.09 6.47 1.05
C CYS A 60 -1.65 5.26 0.30
N GLY A 61 -1.01 4.88 -0.81
CA GLY A 61 -1.38 3.70 -1.59
C GLY A 61 -1.32 2.41 -0.78
N LEU A 62 -0.25 2.23 0.00
CA LEU A 62 -0.07 1.09 0.89
C LEU A 62 -1.16 1.02 1.98
N LEU A 63 -1.46 2.14 2.65
CA LEU A 63 -2.50 2.20 3.68
C LEU A 63 -3.88 1.87 3.09
N LEU A 64 -4.19 2.42 1.91
CA LEU A 64 -5.44 2.10 1.21
C LEU A 64 -5.51 0.61 0.84
N ALA A 65 -4.44 0.02 0.31
CA ALA A 65 -4.44 -1.41 -0.04
C ALA A 65 -4.60 -2.33 1.18
N LEU A 66 -3.86 -2.08 2.26
CA LEU A 66 -4.00 -2.88 3.49
C LEU A 66 -5.38 -2.70 4.13
N GLY A 67 -5.92 -1.47 4.13
CA GLY A 67 -7.25 -1.17 4.66
C GLY A 67 -8.41 -1.71 3.81
N ALA A 68 -8.15 -2.11 2.57
CA ALA A 68 -9.14 -2.69 1.65
C ALA A 68 -9.37 -4.18 1.90
N VAL A 69 -8.48 -4.87 2.63
CA VAL A 69 -8.53 -6.31 2.83
C VAL A 69 -9.08 -6.64 4.22
N ASP A 70 -10.18 -7.40 4.28
CA ASP A 70 -10.78 -7.84 5.53
C ASP A 70 -10.10 -9.09 6.11
N ALA A 71 -8.81 -8.97 6.46
CA ALA A 71 -8.02 -10.05 7.05
C ALA A 71 -7.35 -9.59 8.36
N PRO A 72 -7.26 -10.45 9.40
CA PRO A 72 -6.61 -10.07 10.65
C PRO A 72 -5.17 -9.57 10.48
N GLY A 73 -4.39 -10.20 9.57
CA GLY A 73 -3.03 -9.77 9.25
C GLY A 73 -2.98 -8.38 8.63
N ALA A 74 -3.82 -8.13 7.61
CA ALA A 74 -3.92 -6.84 6.95
C ALA A 74 -4.36 -5.73 7.91
N ARG A 75 -5.35 -5.98 8.77
CA ARG A 75 -5.80 -5.01 9.79
C ARG A 75 -4.70 -4.65 10.78
N ARG A 76 -3.92 -5.64 11.24
CA ARG A 76 -2.76 -5.39 12.12
C ARG A 76 -1.67 -4.61 11.40
N ALA A 77 -1.29 -5.03 10.20
CA ALA A 77 -0.29 -4.36 9.39
C ALA A 77 -0.66 -2.89 9.13
N HIS A 78 -1.90 -2.65 8.73
CA HIS A 78 -2.45 -1.30 8.54
C HIS A 78 -2.34 -0.45 9.82
N ALA A 79 -2.78 -1.00 10.96
CA ALA A 79 -2.71 -0.30 12.24
C ALA A 79 -1.26 0.01 12.66
N THR A 80 -0.34 -0.93 12.46
CA THR A 80 1.09 -0.77 12.75
C THR A 80 1.71 0.36 11.92
N VAL A 81 1.50 0.37 10.60
CA VAL A 81 2.03 1.44 9.73
C VAL A 81 1.40 2.79 10.09
N LEU A 82 0.09 2.83 10.31
CA LEU A 82 -0.60 4.07 10.68
C LEU A 82 -0.12 4.63 12.02
N ALA A 83 0.15 3.77 13.01
CA ALA A 83 0.68 4.17 14.30
C ALA A 83 2.09 4.76 14.18
N GLU A 84 2.90 4.27 13.23
CA GLU A 84 4.25 4.77 12.99
C GLU A 84 4.26 6.10 12.20
N VAL A 85 3.33 6.28 11.26
CA VAL A 85 3.21 7.50 10.44
C VAL A 85 2.69 8.69 11.25
N ARG A 86 1.63 8.49 12.06
CA ARG A 86 0.91 9.56 12.78
C ARG A 86 1.81 10.54 13.58
N PRO A 87 2.76 10.10 14.40
CA PRO A 87 3.60 11.01 15.18
C PRO A 87 4.63 11.77 14.32
N ARG A 88 4.79 11.43 13.04
CA ARG A 88 5.82 11.97 12.14
C ARG A 88 5.27 12.87 11.04
N LEU A 89 3.98 13.19 11.06
CA LEU A 89 3.32 13.99 10.02
C LEU A 89 3.94 15.39 9.81
N SER A 90 4.68 15.92 10.79
CA SER A 90 5.47 17.16 10.65
C SER A 90 6.69 17.02 9.74
N GLY A 91 7.09 15.80 9.39
CA GLY A 91 8.19 15.50 8.47
C GLY A 91 7.83 15.60 6.98
N THR A 92 6.61 16.01 6.65
CA THR A 92 6.16 16.25 5.27
C THR A 92 5.35 17.55 5.17
N THR A 93 4.81 17.85 3.99
CA THR A 93 3.96 19.01 3.74
C THR A 93 2.60 18.86 4.44
N SER A 94 1.94 19.99 4.71
CA SER A 94 0.60 20.00 5.29
C SER A 94 -0.44 19.28 4.42
N LEU A 95 -0.33 19.39 3.09
CA LEU A 95 -1.20 18.68 2.15
C LEU A 95 -1.01 17.17 2.26
N SER A 96 0.24 16.71 2.20
CA SER A 96 0.58 15.29 2.26
C SER A 96 0.20 14.67 3.61
N ALA A 97 0.42 15.39 4.71
CA ALA A 97 -0.02 14.98 6.04
C ALA A 97 -1.55 14.76 6.11
N ALA A 98 -2.34 15.64 5.51
CA ALA A 98 -3.80 15.49 5.44
C ALA A 98 -4.21 14.28 4.60
N LEU A 99 -3.53 14.03 3.48
CA LEU A 99 -3.76 12.87 2.62
C LEU A 99 -3.41 11.55 3.33
N LEU A 100 -2.30 11.48 4.07
CA LEU A 100 -1.91 10.31 4.87
C LEU A 100 -2.96 9.98 5.94
N VAL A 101 -3.48 11.00 6.63
CA VAL A 101 -4.57 10.83 7.60
C VAL A 101 -5.85 10.33 6.91
N ALA A 102 -6.21 10.90 5.76
CA ALA A 102 -7.37 10.48 4.98
C ALA A 102 -7.22 9.02 4.50
N ALA A 103 -6.07 8.67 3.92
CA ALA A 103 -5.76 7.33 3.44
C ALA A 103 -5.81 6.29 4.57
N GLY A 104 -5.25 6.61 5.73
CA GLY A 104 -5.32 5.76 6.93
C GLY A 104 -6.74 5.61 7.51
N ALA A 105 -7.69 6.46 7.13
CA ALA A 105 -9.11 6.31 7.42
C ALA A 105 -9.90 5.70 6.25
N GLY A 106 -9.22 5.26 5.18
CA GLY A 106 -9.82 4.67 3.99
C GLY A 106 -10.50 5.68 3.07
N TYR A 107 -10.13 6.96 3.15
CA TYR A 107 -10.58 8.04 2.27
C TYR A 107 -9.52 8.37 1.23
N ALA A 108 -9.95 8.50 -0.02
CA ALA A 108 -9.19 9.00 -1.15
C ALA A 108 -10.18 9.56 -2.18
N VAL A 109 -9.67 10.11 -3.28
CA VAL A 109 -10.55 10.50 -4.40
C VAL A 109 -11.32 9.28 -4.94
N PRO A 110 -12.55 9.45 -5.47
CA PRO A 110 -13.42 8.32 -5.82
C PRO A 110 -12.79 7.29 -6.75
N ASP A 111 -12.04 7.74 -7.77
CA ASP A 111 -11.40 6.82 -8.71
C ASP A 111 -10.29 5.98 -8.07
N VAL A 112 -9.53 6.54 -7.12
CA VAL A 112 -8.55 5.77 -6.33
C VAL A 112 -9.25 4.72 -5.48
N VAL A 113 -10.33 5.09 -4.78
CA VAL A 113 -11.09 4.13 -3.96
C VAL A 113 -11.64 2.99 -4.81
N ARG A 114 -12.23 3.32 -5.96
CA ARG A 114 -12.77 2.32 -6.91
C ARG A 114 -11.68 1.41 -7.45
N LEU A 115 -10.53 1.97 -7.83
CA LEU A 115 -9.41 1.20 -8.36
C LEU A 115 -8.83 0.25 -7.30
N VAL A 116 -8.54 0.74 -6.09
CA VAL A 116 -8.00 -0.09 -5.00
C VAL A 116 -8.98 -1.20 -4.62
N THR A 117 -10.27 -0.89 -4.51
CA THR A 117 -11.31 -1.90 -4.22
C THR A 117 -11.39 -2.96 -5.32
N GLY A 118 -11.33 -2.53 -6.59
CA GLY A 118 -11.31 -3.42 -7.74
C GLY A 118 -10.08 -4.33 -7.74
N LEU A 119 -8.90 -3.76 -7.53
CA LEU A 119 -7.63 -4.50 -7.46
C LEU A 119 -7.66 -5.59 -6.38
N VAL A 120 -8.11 -5.26 -5.16
CA VAL A 120 -8.28 -6.24 -4.08
C VAL A 120 -9.32 -7.30 -4.43
N ALA A 121 -10.37 -6.95 -5.16
CA ALA A 121 -11.37 -7.90 -5.62
C ALA A 121 -10.92 -8.73 -6.84
N GLY A 122 -9.74 -8.47 -7.41
CA GLY A 122 -9.26 -9.10 -8.64
C GLY A 122 -9.96 -8.61 -9.92
N VAL A 123 -10.62 -7.44 -9.87
CA VAL A 123 -11.33 -6.81 -10.98
C VAL A 123 -10.65 -5.49 -11.34
N VAL A 124 -9.88 -5.49 -12.42
CA VAL A 124 -9.17 -4.28 -12.89
C VAL A 124 -9.90 -3.69 -14.10
N ALA A 125 -10.24 -2.42 -14.01
CA ALA A 125 -10.76 -1.63 -15.12
C ALA A 125 -9.64 -0.72 -15.65
N PRO A 126 -9.12 -0.93 -16.87
CA PRO A 126 -8.00 -0.15 -17.41
C PRO A 126 -8.23 1.37 -17.36
N GLU A 127 -9.45 1.82 -17.63
CA GLU A 127 -9.82 3.24 -17.59
C GLU A 127 -9.76 3.87 -16.19
N LEU A 128 -9.84 3.06 -15.13
CA LEU A 128 -9.60 3.53 -13.77
C LEU A 128 -8.12 3.76 -13.51
N VAL A 129 -7.25 2.90 -14.06
CA VAL A 129 -5.80 3.06 -13.98
C VAL A 129 -5.39 4.36 -14.64
N ASP A 130 -5.88 4.64 -15.85
CA ASP A 130 -5.57 5.88 -16.57
C ASP A 130 -6.03 7.13 -15.81
N ARG A 131 -7.24 7.10 -15.24
CA ARG A 131 -7.77 8.21 -14.41
C ARG A 131 -6.92 8.45 -13.17
N VAL A 132 -6.46 7.39 -12.50
CA VAL A 132 -5.58 7.53 -11.34
C VAL A 132 -4.20 8.01 -11.77
N LEU A 133 -3.65 7.55 -12.88
CA LEU A 133 -2.38 8.03 -13.43
C LEU A 133 -2.41 9.50 -13.85
N ALA A 134 -3.59 10.04 -14.17
CA ALA A 134 -3.78 11.45 -14.48
C ALA A 134 -3.80 12.36 -13.22
N ILE A 135 -3.75 11.80 -12.01
CA ILE A 135 -3.70 12.58 -10.76
C ILE A 135 -2.30 13.16 -10.56
N GLY A 136 -2.21 14.48 -10.61
CA GLY A 136 -0.95 15.19 -10.43
C GLY A 136 0.09 14.82 -11.49
N HIS A 137 1.32 15.31 -11.31
CA HIS A 137 2.40 15.01 -12.27
C HIS A 137 2.96 13.59 -12.09
N SER A 138 3.17 13.17 -10.83
CA SER A 138 3.66 11.83 -10.48
C SER A 138 2.84 11.12 -9.40
N SER A 139 2.02 11.84 -8.64
CA SER A 139 1.33 11.31 -7.46
C SER A 139 0.44 10.10 -7.74
N GLY A 140 -0.31 10.10 -8.84
CA GLY A 140 -1.09 8.93 -9.26
C GLY A 140 -0.23 7.67 -9.45
N ARG A 141 0.95 7.82 -10.05
CA ARG A 141 1.90 6.72 -10.28
C ARG A 141 2.57 6.27 -8.98
N ASP A 142 2.97 7.20 -8.13
CA ASP A 142 3.66 6.92 -6.87
C ASP A 142 2.69 6.23 -5.88
N LEU A 143 1.43 6.67 -5.85
CA LEU A 143 0.35 6.00 -5.13
C LEU A 143 0.11 4.57 -5.63
N LEU A 144 0.04 4.37 -6.95
CA LEU A 144 -0.13 3.03 -7.52
C LEU A 144 1.05 2.10 -7.24
N SER A 145 2.26 2.66 -7.14
CA SER A 145 3.45 1.89 -6.74
C SER A 145 3.27 1.37 -5.30
N GLY A 146 2.79 2.22 -4.39
CA GLY A 146 2.45 1.83 -3.02
C GLY A 146 1.36 0.76 -2.91
N VAL A 147 0.27 0.93 -3.68
CA VAL A 147 -0.81 -0.08 -3.78
C VAL A 147 -0.24 -1.42 -4.25
N THR A 148 0.53 -1.41 -5.33
CA THR A 148 1.10 -2.63 -5.94
C THR A 148 2.04 -3.35 -4.98
N GLY A 149 2.92 -2.60 -4.29
CA GLY A 149 3.83 -3.17 -3.31
C GLY A 149 3.10 -3.86 -2.16
N ALA A 150 2.07 -3.21 -1.61
CA ALA A 150 1.26 -3.78 -0.54
C ALA A 150 0.50 -5.05 -0.97
N LEU A 151 -0.09 -5.05 -2.18
CA LEU A 151 -0.77 -6.24 -2.72
C LEU A 151 0.20 -7.41 -2.93
N ARG A 152 1.39 -7.17 -3.49
CA ARG A 152 2.42 -8.20 -3.64
C ARG A 152 2.85 -8.79 -2.28
N ALA A 153 2.95 -7.96 -1.23
CA ALA A 153 3.27 -8.43 0.11
C ALA A 153 2.13 -9.26 0.74
N LEU A 154 0.89 -8.83 0.53
CA LEU A 154 -0.30 -9.57 0.96
C LEU A 154 -0.36 -10.94 0.29
N ASP A 155 -0.19 -11.01 -1.03
CA ASP A 155 -0.18 -12.26 -1.79
C ASP A 155 0.92 -13.21 -1.27
N ALA A 156 2.15 -12.71 -1.10
CA ALA A 156 3.26 -13.51 -0.57
C ALA A 156 3.03 -14.00 0.87
N SER A 157 2.30 -13.26 1.69
CA SER A 157 1.96 -13.68 3.06
C SER A 157 0.88 -14.77 3.14
N LEU A 158 0.18 -15.01 2.02
CA LEU A 158 -0.88 -16.00 1.90
C LEU A 158 -0.38 -17.34 1.32
N GLU A 159 0.80 -17.33 0.67
CA GLU A 159 1.45 -18.55 0.19
C GLU A 159 1.91 -19.40 1.39
N PRO A 160 1.54 -20.69 1.45
CA PRO A 160 2.05 -21.58 2.48
C PRO A 160 3.57 -21.68 2.34
N THR A 161 4.32 -21.36 3.40
CA THR A 161 5.76 -21.60 3.48
C THR A 161 6.03 -23.07 3.10
N PRO A 162 6.92 -23.37 2.15
CA PRO A 162 7.32 -24.75 1.91
C PRO A 162 7.83 -25.33 3.23
N GLN A 163 7.14 -26.34 3.76
CA GLN A 163 7.70 -27.15 4.84
C GLN A 163 8.93 -27.83 4.25
N GLU A 164 10.12 -27.39 4.64
CA GLU A 164 11.35 -28.15 4.42
C GLU A 164 11.13 -29.54 5.02
N GLY A 165 10.98 -30.50 4.12
CA GLY A 165 10.68 -31.88 4.43
C GLY A 165 11.77 -32.43 5.33
N ALA A 166 11.42 -32.63 6.60
CA ALA A 166 12.03 -33.64 7.43
C ALA A 166 11.77 -35.01 6.80
N CYS A 167 12.57 -35.39 5.80
CA CYS A 167 12.79 -36.78 5.44
C CYS A 167 14.08 -37.22 6.12
N ARG A 168 13.96 -37.59 7.39
CA ARG A 168 14.82 -38.61 7.97
C ARG A 168 14.22 -39.95 7.58
N GLY A 169 14.94 -40.68 6.74
CA GLY A 169 14.71 -42.09 6.39
C GLY A 169 16.04 -42.68 6.00
#